data_AF-A6PVN6-F1
#
_entry.id   AF-A6PVN6-F1
#
_cell.length_a   1.000
_cell.length_b   1.000
_cell.length_c   1.000
_cell.angle_alpha   90.00
_cell.angle_beta   90.00
_cell.angle_gamma   90.00
#
_symmetry.space_group_name_H-M   'P 1'
#
loop_
_entity.id
_entity.type
_entity.pdbx_description
1 polymer ?
#
loop_
_entity_poly.entity_id
_entity_poly.type
_entity_poly.pdbx_seq_one_letter_code
_entity_poly.pdbx_strand_id
1 'polypeptide(L)'
;MISAHCNPHLLDSGDPPASASQVAGTTDSSEEAPPATQNFIIPKKEIHTVPDMGKWKRSQVPFGTVAYADYIGFILTLNEGVKGKKLTFEYRVSEAIEKLVALLNTLDRWIDETPPVDQPSRFGNKAYRTWYAKLDEEAENLVATVVPTHLAAAVPEVAVYLKESVGNSTRIDYGT
;
A
#
# COMPACT_ATOMS: atom_id res chain seq x y z
N MET A 1 -13.73 -1.46 -4.51
CA MET A 1 -14.24 -2.15 -3.30
C MET A 1 -13.06 -2.23 -2.35
N ILE A 2 -13.04 -1.40 -1.30
CA ILE A 2 -11.84 -1.19 -0.47
C ILE A 2 -11.60 -2.45 0.37
N SER A 3 -10.56 -3.22 0.00
CA SER A 3 -9.95 -4.19 0.90
C SER A 3 -9.01 -3.39 1.80
N ALA A 4 -9.12 -3.55 3.12
CA ALA A 4 -8.27 -2.83 4.06
C ALA A 4 -8.12 -3.66 5.33
N HIS A 5 -6.90 -4.11 5.61
CA HIS A 5 -6.52 -4.85 6.82
C HIS A 5 -5.31 -4.15 7.44
N CYS A 6 -5.28 -4.05 8.78
CA CYS A 6 -4.17 -3.48 9.53
C CYS A 6 -3.52 -4.50 10.46
N ASN A 7 -2.20 -4.48 10.46
CA ASN A 7 -1.32 -5.19 11.39
C ASN A 7 -1.15 -4.34 12.67
N PRO A 8 -1.47 -4.84 13.87
CA PRO A 8 -1.61 -4.03 15.09
C PRO A 8 -0.30 -3.61 15.80
N HIS A 9 0.87 -3.63 15.14
CA HIS A 9 2.16 -3.42 15.83
C HIS A 9 3.07 -2.31 15.28
N LEU A 10 2.55 -1.37 14.49
CA LEU A 10 3.28 -0.16 14.12
C LEU A 10 2.74 1.02 14.92
N LEU A 11 3.65 1.73 15.59
CA LEU A 11 3.52 3.01 16.31
C LEU A 11 3.51 2.94 17.85
N ASP A 12 4.69 2.76 18.43
CA ASP A 12 5.10 3.58 19.57
C ASP A 12 6.56 4.04 19.38
N SER A 13 6.75 5.31 19.08
CA SER A 13 7.98 6.08 19.38
C SER A 13 7.76 7.54 18.96
N GLY A 14 6.99 8.26 19.78
CA GLY A 14 6.86 9.70 19.67
C GLY A 14 7.38 10.38 20.92
N ASP A 15 8.67 10.77 20.93
CA ASP A 15 9.23 11.61 22.00
C ASP A 15 9.64 12.99 21.46
N PRO A 16 9.28 14.08 22.15
CA PRO A 16 10.00 15.35 22.08
C PRO A 16 10.40 15.84 23.51
N PRO A 17 11.17 16.94 23.63
CA PRO A 17 12.62 16.95 23.77
C PRO A 17 13.10 17.33 25.18
N ALA A 18 14.33 16.99 25.54
CA ALA A 18 14.98 17.55 26.73
C ALA A 18 16.48 17.84 26.51
N SER A 19 16.89 19.04 26.92
CA SER A 19 18.26 19.57 26.86
C SER A 19 19.17 19.03 27.97
N ALA A 20 20.43 18.78 27.59
CA ALA A 20 21.72 18.89 28.31
C ALA A 20 21.89 18.34 29.76
N SER A 21 22.83 17.39 29.95
CA SER A 21 24.17 17.65 30.53
C SER A 21 24.86 16.36 31.08
N GLN A 22 26.12 16.16 30.67
CA GLN A 22 27.29 15.48 31.29
C GLN A 22 27.36 13.96 31.65
N VAL A 23 28.31 13.31 30.94
CA VAL A 23 29.52 12.55 31.35
C VAL A 23 29.43 11.23 32.16
N ALA A 24 30.28 10.30 31.67
CA ALA A 24 30.94 9.13 32.28
C ALA A 24 30.34 7.77 31.93
N GLY A 25 31.19 6.92 31.35
CA GLY A 25 30.84 5.66 30.75
C GLY A 25 30.77 4.50 31.75
N THR A 26 29.94 3.53 31.37
CA THR A 26 29.96 2.16 31.84
C THR A 26 29.49 1.30 30.68
N THR A 27 30.26 0.26 30.39
CA THR A 27 29.99 -0.85 29.46
C THR A 27 28.52 -1.26 29.44
N ASP A 28 27.86 -1.08 28.30
CA ASP A 28 26.51 -1.60 28.04
C ASP A 28 26.61 -2.75 27.05
N SER A 29 26.37 -3.96 27.54
CA SER A 29 26.11 -5.13 26.72
C SER A 29 24.69 -4.98 26.19
N SER A 30 24.56 -4.37 25.00
CA SER A 30 23.28 -4.17 24.35
C SER A 30 22.69 -5.54 23.97
N GLU A 31 21.78 -6.02 24.81
CA GLU A 31 20.90 -7.15 24.50
C GLU A 31 19.90 -6.64 23.44
N GLU A 32 20.27 -6.83 22.18
CA GLU A 32 19.47 -6.48 21.01
C GLU A 32 18.15 -7.26 21.09
N ALA A 33 17.04 -6.55 21.32
CA ALA A 33 15.72 -7.15 21.32
C ALA A 33 15.53 -7.90 19.99
N PRO A 34 15.00 -9.14 20.02
CA PRO A 34 14.85 -9.93 18.80
C PRO A 34 14.01 -9.14 17.79
N PRO A 35 14.37 -9.17 16.49
CA PRO A 35 13.63 -8.44 15.46
C PRO A 35 12.18 -8.88 15.52
N ALA A 36 11.27 -7.94 15.78
CA ALA A 36 9.85 -8.21 15.84
C ALA A 36 9.44 -8.90 14.56
N THR A 37 9.03 -10.17 14.65
CA THR A 37 8.56 -10.94 13.51
C THR A 37 7.28 -10.30 13.00
N GLN A 38 7.38 -9.51 11.94
CA GLN A 38 6.21 -8.85 11.36
C GLN A 38 5.34 -9.91 10.69
N ASN A 39 4.15 -10.14 11.24
CA ASN A 39 3.18 -11.07 10.68
C ASN A 39 2.33 -10.37 9.61
N PHE A 40 2.61 -10.66 8.34
CA PHE A 40 1.82 -10.20 7.20
C PHE A 40 0.70 -11.19 6.86
N ILE A 41 -0.47 -10.69 6.43
CA ILE A 41 -1.68 -11.48 6.19
C ILE A 41 -2.29 -11.09 4.83
N ILE A 42 -2.62 -12.09 4.01
CA ILE A 42 -3.35 -11.86 2.75
C ILE A 42 -4.70 -11.19 3.03
N PRO A 43 -4.95 -9.97 2.48
CA PRO A 43 -6.21 -9.26 2.70
C PRO A 43 -7.40 -10.05 2.15
N LYS A 44 -8.52 -10.02 2.87
CA LYS A 44 -9.78 -10.64 2.45
C LYS A 44 -10.94 -9.67 2.57
N LYS A 45 -12.04 -9.90 1.88
CA LYS A 45 -13.21 -9.02 2.02
C LYS A 45 -13.80 -9.19 3.41
N GLU A 46 -13.98 -8.08 4.12
CA GLU A 46 -14.63 -8.06 5.44
C GLU A 46 -15.96 -7.30 5.41
N ILE A 47 -16.16 -6.34 4.51
CA ILE A 47 -17.40 -5.58 4.40
C ILE A 47 -18.33 -6.27 3.40
N HIS A 48 -19.26 -7.10 3.86
CA HIS A 48 -20.19 -7.84 3.00
C HIS A 48 -21.55 -7.16 2.88
N THR A 49 -21.99 -6.50 3.94
CA THR A 49 -23.34 -5.94 4.10
C THR A 49 -23.28 -4.55 4.73
N VAL A 50 -24.37 -3.78 4.65
CA VAL A 50 -24.44 -2.43 5.25
C VAL A 50 -24.12 -2.42 6.75
N PRO A 51 -24.58 -3.38 7.58
CA PRO A 51 -24.21 -3.45 9.00
C PRO A 51 -22.69 -3.55 9.26
N ASP A 52 -21.92 -4.17 8.35
CA ASP A 52 -20.46 -4.29 8.47
C ASP A 52 -19.75 -2.93 8.42
N MET A 53 -20.41 -1.87 7.92
CA MET A 53 -19.84 -0.52 7.95
C MET A 53 -19.61 -0.02 9.37
N GLY A 54 -20.33 -0.56 10.35
CA GLY A 54 -20.08 -0.27 11.76
C GLY A 54 -18.71 -0.75 12.23
N LYS A 55 -18.26 -1.95 11.83
CA LYS A 55 -16.92 -2.47 12.15
C LYS A 55 -15.82 -1.70 11.41
N TRP A 56 -16.07 -1.31 10.17
CA TRP A 56 -15.15 -0.49 9.39
C TRP A 56 -14.88 0.88 10.04
N LYS A 57 -15.93 1.59 10.46
CA LYS A 57 -15.82 2.95 11.02
C LYS A 57 -15.31 2.98 12.47
N ARG A 58 -15.59 1.94 13.26
CA ARG A 58 -15.23 1.87 14.70
C ARG A 58 -13.93 1.10 14.93
N SER A 59 -12.95 1.30 14.08
CA SER A 59 -11.60 0.73 14.14
C SER A 59 -10.79 1.00 15.43
N GLN A 60 -11.40 1.51 16.50
CA GLN A 60 -10.84 1.65 17.85
C GLN A 60 -11.72 0.91 18.86
N VAL A 61 -11.55 -0.41 18.95
CA VAL A 61 -11.96 -1.27 20.06
C VAL A 61 -10.80 -2.28 20.20
N PRO A 62 -10.47 -2.85 21.37
CA PRO A 62 -9.15 -3.45 21.65
C PRO A 62 -8.75 -4.65 20.78
N PHE A 63 -9.63 -5.08 19.87
CA PHE A 63 -9.44 -6.18 18.91
C PHE A 63 -9.95 -5.81 17.49
N GLY A 64 -10.18 -4.53 17.20
CA GLY A 64 -10.70 -4.02 15.93
C GLY A 64 -9.61 -3.46 15.01
N THR A 65 -9.75 -3.68 13.71
CA THR A 65 -8.82 -3.27 12.63
C THR A 65 -8.58 -1.76 12.60
N VAL A 66 -7.34 -1.29 12.78
CA VAL A 66 -6.90 0.14 12.70
C VAL A 66 -7.06 0.77 11.30
N ALA A 67 -7.46 -0.03 10.30
CA ALA A 67 -7.39 0.29 8.88
C ALA A 67 -8.08 1.58 8.43
N TYR A 68 -9.26 1.90 8.94
CA TYR A 68 -9.92 3.16 8.59
C TYR A 68 -9.15 4.38 9.11
N ALA A 69 -8.66 4.30 10.35
CA ALA A 69 -7.91 5.40 10.97
C ALA A 69 -6.57 5.62 10.26
N ASP A 70 -5.84 4.54 9.98
CA ASP A 70 -4.56 4.62 9.26
C ASP A 70 -4.74 5.14 7.83
N TYR A 71 -5.75 4.65 7.12
CA TYR A 71 -6.06 5.11 5.77
C TYR A 71 -6.40 6.61 5.74
N ILE A 72 -7.31 7.07 6.59
CA ILE A 72 -7.68 8.49 6.65
C ILE A 72 -6.50 9.34 7.12
N GLY A 73 -5.76 8.88 8.12
CA GLY A 73 -4.54 9.52 8.60
C GLY A 73 -3.53 9.74 7.48
N PHE A 74 -3.24 8.69 6.71
CA PHE A 74 -2.34 8.74 5.55
C PHE A 74 -2.79 9.78 4.51
N ILE A 75 -4.07 9.77 4.13
CA ILE A 75 -4.62 10.73 3.17
C ILE A 75 -4.49 12.17 3.67
N LEU A 76 -4.79 12.42 4.95
CA LEU A 76 -4.67 13.76 5.54
C LEU A 76 -3.22 14.22 5.64
N THR A 77 -2.28 13.32 5.99
CA THR A 77 -0.85 13.61 6.02
C THR A 77 -0.33 14.01 4.64
N LEU A 78 -0.69 13.26 3.58
CA LEU A 78 -0.31 13.62 2.21
C LEU A 78 -0.93 14.95 1.78
N ASN A 79 -2.22 15.17 2.09
CA ASN A 79 -2.92 16.41 1.76
C ASN A 79 -2.23 17.64 2.35
N GLU A 80 -1.86 17.58 3.63
CA GLU A 80 -1.12 18.66 4.28
C GLU A 80 0.27 18.83 3.67
N GLY A 81 0.96 17.72 3.42
CA GLY A 81 2.30 17.69 2.84
C GLY A 81 2.41 18.40 1.48
N VAL A 82 1.36 18.39 0.66
CA VAL A 82 1.34 19.03 -0.67
C VAL A 82 0.68 20.41 -0.69
N LYS A 83 0.14 20.90 0.43
CA LYS A 83 -0.55 22.19 0.48
C LYS A 83 0.35 23.34 -0.03
N GLY A 84 -0.18 24.11 -0.98
CA GLY A 84 0.49 25.27 -1.58
C GLY A 84 1.65 24.94 -2.53
N LYS A 85 1.91 23.66 -2.83
CA LYS A 85 3.02 23.23 -3.69
C LYS A 85 2.53 22.93 -5.10
N LYS A 86 3.26 23.40 -6.11
CA LYS A 86 3.03 23.04 -7.52
C LYS A 86 3.66 21.68 -7.82
N LEU A 87 3.25 21.03 -8.91
CA LEU A 87 3.93 19.82 -9.41
C LEU A 87 5.40 20.07 -9.75
N THR A 88 5.76 21.30 -10.10
CA THR A 88 7.14 21.73 -10.39
C THR A 88 7.93 22.16 -9.15
N PHE A 89 7.35 22.01 -7.95
CA PHE A 89 8.09 22.26 -6.71
C PHE A 89 9.27 21.30 -6.62
N GLU A 90 10.40 21.76 -6.11
CA GLU A 90 11.56 20.89 -5.90
C GLU A 90 11.35 20.05 -4.64
N TYR A 91 11.37 18.73 -4.79
CA TYR A 91 11.21 17.79 -3.68
C TYR A 91 12.23 16.67 -3.78
N ARG A 92 12.51 16.03 -2.63
CA ARG A 92 13.38 14.86 -2.58
C ARG A 92 12.69 13.67 -3.27
N VAL A 93 13.39 13.06 -4.22
CA VAL A 93 13.02 11.77 -4.80
C VAL A 93 13.89 10.70 -4.13
N SER A 94 13.27 9.66 -3.57
CA SER A 94 13.97 8.52 -3.01
C SER A 94 13.99 7.35 -3.99
N GLU A 95 14.90 6.40 -3.80
CA GLU A 95 14.98 5.17 -4.60
C GLU A 95 13.64 4.40 -4.61
N ALA A 96 12.92 4.38 -3.48
CA ALA A 96 11.61 3.74 -3.40
C ALA A 96 10.57 4.42 -4.31
N ILE A 97 10.61 5.76 -4.43
CA ILE A 97 9.74 6.49 -5.35
C ILE A 97 10.12 6.19 -6.81
N GLU A 98 11.41 6.13 -7.14
CA GLU A 98 11.87 5.76 -8.48
C GLU A 98 11.42 4.34 -8.87
N LYS A 99 11.53 3.38 -7.94
CA LYS A 99 11.07 2.00 -8.13
C LYS A 99 9.55 1.92 -8.30
N LEU A 100 8.77 2.69 -7.53
CA LEU A 100 7.33 2.79 -7.72
C LEU A 100 6.98 3.37 -9.09
N VAL A 101 7.68 4.39 -9.57
CA VAL A 101 7.49 4.94 -10.91
C VAL A 101 7.85 3.89 -11.99
N ALA A 102 8.95 3.15 -11.82
CA ALA A 102 9.33 2.09 -12.76
C ALA A 102 8.30 0.94 -12.81
N LEU A 103 7.70 0.60 -11.67
CA LEU A 103 6.57 -0.33 -11.60
C LEU A 103 5.39 0.19 -12.41
N LEU A 104 4.99 1.45 -12.22
CA LEU A 104 3.88 2.05 -12.97
C LEU A 104 4.17 2.10 -14.48
N ASN A 105 5.41 2.42 -14.89
CA ASN A 105 5.83 2.39 -16.28
C ASN A 105 5.78 0.98 -16.89
N THR A 106 5.96 -0.06 -16.06
CA THR A 106 5.80 -1.45 -16.52
C THR A 106 4.34 -1.78 -16.81
N LEU A 107 3.42 -1.35 -15.94
CA LEU A 107 1.98 -1.46 -16.17
C LEU A 107 1.55 -0.70 -17.44
N ASP A 108 2.10 0.50 -17.65
CA ASP A 108 1.86 1.34 -18.82
C ASP A 108 2.35 0.66 -20.11
N ARG A 109 3.59 0.17 -20.14
CA ARG A 109 4.12 -0.60 -21.28
C ARG A 109 3.27 -1.82 -21.62
N TRP A 110 2.69 -2.51 -20.64
CA TRP A 110 1.81 -3.63 -20.92
C TRP A 110 0.52 -3.24 -21.63
N ILE A 111 0.10 -1.97 -21.55
CA ILE A 111 -1.01 -1.43 -22.34
C ILE A 111 -0.63 -1.42 -23.82
N ASP A 112 0.56 -0.94 -24.16
CA ASP A 112 1.07 -0.95 -25.54
C ASP A 112 1.18 -2.38 -26.10
N GLU A 113 1.60 -3.32 -25.25
CA GLU A 113 1.69 -4.75 -25.59
C GLU A 113 0.33 -5.46 -25.66
N THR A 114 -0.74 -4.81 -25.19
CA THR A 114 -2.10 -5.38 -25.13
C THR A 114 -3.09 -4.48 -25.86
N PRO A 115 -2.98 -4.35 -27.20
CA PRO A 115 -3.84 -3.45 -27.96
C PRO A 115 -5.32 -3.85 -27.86
N PRO A 116 -6.26 -2.89 -27.96
CA PRO A 116 -7.68 -3.17 -28.00
C PRO A 116 -8.04 -4.15 -29.12
N VAL A 117 -8.93 -5.09 -28.82
CA VAL A 117 -9.44 -6.04 -29.82
C VAL A 117 -10.74 -5.54 -30.43
N ASP A 118 -10.98 -5.90 -31.70
CA ASP A 118 -12.28 -5.67 -32.31
C ASP A 118 -13.35 -6.45 -31.55
N GLN A 119 -14.46 -5.78 -31.23
CA GLN A 119 -15.55 -6.37 -30.49
C GLN A 119 -16.88 -5.68 -30.79
N PRO A 120 -18.00 -6.43 -30.79
CA PRO A 120 -19.33 -5.87 -31.03
C PRO A 120 -19.86 -5.05 -29.84
N SER A 121 -19.26 -5.21 -28.65
CA SER A 121 -19.70 -4.53 -27.43
C SER A 121 -19.17 -3.11 -27.36
N ARG A 122 -20.06 -2.14 -27.08
CA ARG A 122 -19.71 -0.74 -26.77
C ARG A 122 -19.24 -0.50 -25.34
N PHE A 123 -19.31 -1.51 -24.48
CA PHE A 123 -18.77 -1.45 -23.12
C PHE A 123 -17.26 -1.73 -23.13
N GLY A 124 -16.65 -1.83 -21.95
CA GLY A 124 -15.19 -2.00 -21.81
C GLY A 124 -14.58 -3.05 -22.75
N ASN A 125 -13.40 -2.73 -23.28
CA ASN A 125 -12.71 -3.58 -24.25
C ASN A 125 -12.14 -4.84 -23.56
N LYS A 126 -12.37 -6.02 -24.16
CA LYS A 126 -11.92 -7.31 -23.60
C LYS A 126 -10.41 -7.44 -23.47
N ALA A 127 -9.62 -6.66 -24.22
CA ALA A 127 -8.17 -6.57 -24.08
C ALA A 127 -7.74 -6.21 -22.64
N TYR A 128 -8.57 -5.47 -21.89
CA TYR A 128 -8.33 -5.20 -20.47
C TYR A 128 -8.17 -6.46 -19.64
N ARG A 129 -8.89 -7.55 -19.96
CA ARG A 129 -8.77 -8.82 -19.23
C ARG A 129 -7.42 -9.49 -19.47
N THR A 130 -6.91 -9.39 -20.70
CA THR A 130 -5.57 -9.87 -21.04
C THR A 130 -4.52 -9.07 -20.28
N TRP A 131 -4.64 -7.75 -20.24
CA TRP A 131 -3.75 -6.88 -19.48
C TRP A 131 -3.81 -7.19 -17.97
N TYR A 132 -5.02 -7.35 -17.42
CA TYR A 132 -5.22 -7.67 -16.01
C TYR A 132 -4.69 -9.06 -15.63
N ALA A 133 -4.86 -10.07 -16.49
CA ALA A 133 -4.32 -11.41 -16.23
C ALA A 133 -2.79 -11.38 -16.08
N LYS A 134 -2.10 -10.60 -16.92
CA LYS A 134 -0.66 -10.38 -16.80
C LYS A 134 -0.29 -9.70 -15.48
N LEU A 135 -1.07 -8.70 -15.04
CA LEU A 135 -0.89 -8.10 -13.73
C LEU A 135 -1.13 -9.09 -12.59
N ASP A 136 -2.16 -9.94 -12.67
CA ASP A 136 -2.48 -10.91 -11.63
C ASP A 136 -1.36 -11.93 -11.42
N GLU A 137 -0.72 -12.36 -12.52
CA GLU A 137 0.43 -13.26 -12.53
C GLU A 137 1.72 -12.59 -12.00
N GLU A 138 1.95 -11.32 -12.33
CA GLU A 138 3.23 -10.63 -12.07
C GLU A 138 3.22 -9.69 -10.86
N ALA A 139 2.08 -9.49 -10.19
CA ALA A 139 1.95 -8.48 -9.13
C ALA A 139 2.97 -8.65 -7.99
N GLU A 140 3.20 -9.88 -7.53
CA GLU A 140 4.19 -10.14 -6.47
C GLU A 140 5.61 -9.84 -6.94
N ASN A 141 5.97 -10.21 -8.18
CA ASN A 141 7.27 -9.89 -8.76
C ASN A 141 7.50 -8.38 -8.85
N LEU A 142 6.49 -7.64 -9.31
CA LEU A 142 6.52 -6.18 -9.37
C LEU A 142 6.71 -5.56 -7.98
N VAL A 143 5.92 -5.98 -7.00
CA VAL A 143 6.01 -5.45 -5.63
C VAL A 143 7.36 -5.79 -4.98
N ALA A 144 7.92 -6.98 -5.24
CA ALA A 144 9.23 -7.39 -4.76
C ALA A 144 10.38 -6.51 -5.27
N THR A 145 10.20 -5.80 -6.39
CA THR A 145 11.21 -4.82 -6.87
C THR A 145 11.29 -3.57 -5.99
N VAL A 146 10.21 -3.25 -5.28
CA VAL A 146 10.07 -2.06 -4.43
C VAL A 146 10.34 -2.39 -2.97
N VAL A 147 9.82 -3.52 -2.49
CA VAL A 147 9.93 -3.95 -1.09
C VAL A 147 11.36 -4.43 -0.79
N PRO A 148 12.00 -3.95 0.30
CA PRO A 148 13.34 -4.41 0.65
C PRO A 148 13.31 -5.89 1.07
N THR A 149 14.42 -6.61 0.86
CA THR A 149 14.50 -8.07 1.05
C THR A 149 14.14 -8.55 2.46
N HIS A 150 14.47 -7.76 3.50
CA HIS A 150 14.12 -8.09 4.88
C HIS A 150 12.60 -8.01 5.18
N LEU A 151 11.81 -7.41 4.28
CA LEU A 151 10.35 -7.34 4.32
C LEU A 151 9.69 -8.18 3.21
N ALA A 152 10.40 -9.13 2.60
CA ALA A 152 9.86 -9.94 1.50
C ALA A 152 8.56 -10.68 1.88
N ALA A 153 8.36 -11.02 3.16
CA ALA A 153 7.12 -11.61 3.66
C ALA A 153 5.87 -10.72 3.49
N ALA A 154 6.05 -9.41 3.29
CA ALA A 154 4.98 -8.44 3.04
C ALA A 154 4.47 -8.46 1.59
N VAL A 155 5.27 -8.96 0.65
CA VAL A 155 4.99 -8.88 -0.79
C VAL A 155 3.61 -9.45 -1.14
N PRO A 156 3.21 -10.65 -0.66
CA PRO A 156 1.91 -11.21 -1.00
C PRO A 156 0.73 -10.35 -0.48
N GLU A 157 0.87 -9.74 0.70
CA GLU A 157 -0.15 -8.84 1.26
C GLU A 157 -0.26 -7.55 0.44
N VAL A 158 0.87 -6.90 0.14
CA VAL A 158 0.93 -5.63 -0.60
C VAL A 158 0.46 -5.80 -2.05
N ALA A 159 0.79 -6.93 -2.69
CA ALA A 159 0.39 -7.23 -4.06
C ALA A 159 -1.13 -7.27 -4.25
N VAL A 160 -1.91 -7.68 -3.24
CA VAL A 160 -3.38 -7.63 -3.32
C VAL A 160 -3.88 -6.20 -3.54
N TYR A 161 -3.30 -5.21 -2.85
CA TYR A 161 -3.69 -3.81 -3.03
C TYR A 161 -3.33 -3.28 -4.42
N LEU A 162 -2.19 -3.68 -4.97
CA LEU A 162 -1.83 -3.35 -6.37
C LEU A 162 -2.86 -3.91 -7.35
N LYS A 163 -3.22 -5.20 -7.21
CA LYS A 163 -4.18 -5.88 -8.10
C LYS A 163 -5.59 -5.29 -8.05
N GLU A 164 -6.02 -4.81 -6.88
CA GLU A 164 -7.34 -4.19 -6.68
C GLU A 164 -7.36 -2.69 -7.03
N SER A 165 -6.20 -2.09 -7.34
CA SER A 165 -6.08 -0.65 -7.62
C SER A 165 -6.38 -0.22 -9.06
N VAL A 166 -6.56 -1.19 -9.98
CA VAL A 166 -6.59 -0.91 -11.43
C VAL A 166 -7.96 -1.14 -12.09
N GLY A 167 -8.99 -1.45 -11.30
CA GLY A 167 -10.35 -1.72 -11.76
C GLY A 167 -10.71 -3.21 -11.72
N ASN A 168 -11.91 -3.56 -12.19
CA ASN A 168 -12.43 -4.92 -12.09
C ASN A 168 -12.40 -5.66 -13.44
N SER A 169 -11.63 -6.75 -13.55
CA SER A 169 -11.49 -7.54 -14.80
C SER A 169 -12.81 -8.12 -15.34
N THR A 170 -13.71 -8.53 -14.45
CA THR A 170 -15.01 -9.08 -14.86
C THR A 170 -15.91 -8.00 -15.46
N ARG A 171 -16.09 -6.89 -14.73
CA ARG A 171 -17.00 -5.80 -15.10
C ARG A 171 -16.40 -4.84 -16.13
N ILE A 172 -15.07 -4.79 -16.24
CA ILE A 172 -14.30 -3.82 -17.03
C ILE A 172 -14.76 -2.39 -16.69
N ASP A 173 -14.70 -2.09 -15.39
CA ASP A 173 -15.03 -0.78 -14.82
C ASP A 173 -13.94 -0.33 -13.84
N TYR A 174 -13.93 0.97 -13.56
CA TYR A 174 -13.04 1.60 -12.59
C TYR A 174 -13.84 2.60 -11.75
N GLY A 175 -13.52 2.69 -10.45
CA GLY A 175 -14.22 3.55 -9.51
C GLY A 175 -13.39 3.85 -8.26
N THR A 176 -13.93 4.69 -7.39
CA THR A 176 -13.34 5.08 -6.10
C THR A 176 -13.38 3.97 -5.05
#